data_AF-A0AAV5KLI5-F1
#
_entry.id   AF-A0AAV5KLI5-F1
#
_cell.length_a   1.000
_cell.length_b   1.000
_cell.length_c   1.000
_cell.angle_alpha   90.00
_cell.angle_beta   90.00
_cell.angle_gamma   90.00
#
_symmetry.space_group_name_H-M   'P 1'
#
loop_
_entity.id
_entity.type
_entity.pdbx_description
1 polymer ?
#
loop_
_entity_poly.entity_id
_entity_poly.type
_entity_poly.pdbx_seq_one_letter_code
_entity_poly.pdbx_strand_id
1 'polypeptide(L)'
;MVAAITILTNSFSSSSSSRISFPSHEFVGPPKVASSISWQRISFCVEWFPSFQLNTTSRIALRPVLGVLSFQAARRLRGRFSCVGTNTHIQTDDLFSFFREIGLNDGETNLLLAKNSTLRSTSLDRIRSQVLALQSVGIKGIALFRLITKCPDVLIAEEIGMLISFLNNDLQVEIDSTQLERFFRGVEPRFLLGFDQKVKLLLHHGIPPQKIGYVLNNVNLNKAFCIKSVEDIERTITFLKPYGGTDIIVRRPAILNYDLDAHLIPKVQFLRELSGEDEEATGIVLRKLPFILSYRLEHMEGHVEFFRSNAGLSDQEVFKIIQVFPNMMSASKDRKLRPRTEFLKQCGLNSNDIFKFLTRAPLFLALSEENISLKIGYLVKIGYKYRTKELAVALGAVTRTSCENMQKVVGLFLSYGFSCADILAMSKKHPQVLQYNPSSLEEKMEYLIEEMGREISELLAFPAFLGYKLDDRIKHRFELKKKTRGEGMSLNKLLTVPADRFLSKKVVRVK
;
A
#
# COMPACT_ATOMS: atom_id res chain seq x y z
N MET A 1 2.64 22.59 16.16
CA MET A 1 3.71 21.96 16.97
C MET A 1 3.98 22.60 18.34
N VAL A 2 4.11 23.93 18.48
CA VAL A 2 4.43 24.53 19.79
C VAL A 2 3.28 24.42 20.81
N ALA A 3 2.03 24.59 20.39
CA ALA A 3 0.88 24.59 21.29
C ALA A 3 0.50 23.21 21.89
N ALA A 4 0.87 22.11 21.23
CA ALA A 4 0.56 20.75 21.72
C ALA A 4 1.57 20.23 22.76
N ILE A 5 2.76 20.84 22.85
CA ILE A 5 3.83 20.40 23.76
C ILE A 5 3.74 21.11 25.11
N THR A 6 3.18 22.32 25.18
CA THR A 6 3.02 23.07 26.44
C THR A 6 2.17 22.33 27.48
N ILE A 7 1.31 21.40 27.05
CA ILE A 7 0.48 20.57 27.95
C ILE A 7 1.30 19.44 28.60
N LEU A 8 2.48 19.10 28.08
CA LEU A 8 3.32 18.00 28.58
C LEU A 8 4.56 18.47 29.37
N THR A 9 4.77 19.79 29.54
CA THR A 9 6.01 20.34 30.15
C THR A 9 5.81 21.25 31.36
N ASN A 10 4.67 21.19 32.07
CA ASN A 10 4.55 21.99 33.30
C ASN A 10 5.32 21.36 34.48
N SER A 11 6.39 22.06 34.80
CA SER A 11 7.35 21.94 35.89
C SER A 11 6.74 21.96 37.29
N PHE A 12 7.30 21.15 38.20
CA PHE A 12 7.33 21.47 39.63
C PHE A 12 8.73 21.96 40.01
N SER A 13 8.75 23.20 40.49
CA SER A 13 9.89 23.92 41.04
C SER A 13 10.30 23.41 42.43
N SER A 14 11.58 23.61 42.70
CA SER A 14 12.35 23.31 43.91
C SER A 14 11.85 23.93 45.22
N SER A 15 11.98 23.17 46.31
CA SER A 15 12.20 23.70 47.66
C SER A 15 12.94 22.70 48.58
N SER A 16 14.21 23.04 48.84
CA SER A 16 14.99 22.93 50.10
C SER A 16 14.83 21.76 51.10
N SER A 17 15.92 20.99 51.21
CA SER A 17 16.73 20.66 52.40
C SER A 17 16.10 20.10 53.68
N SER A 18 16.44 18.85 54.00
CA SER A 18 16.90 18.45 55.35
C SER A 18 17.74 17.17 55.31
N ARG A 19 18.91 17.24 55.95
CA ARG A 19 19.88 16.15 56.18
C ARG A 19 19.32 15.13 57.16
N ILE A 20 19.50 13.83 56.88
CA ILE A 20 19.68 12.79 57.90
C ILE A 20 20.71 11.79 57.36
N SER A 21 21.65 11.40 58.22
CA SER A 21 22.81 10.56 57.92
C SER A 21 22.79 9.27 58.75
N PHE A 22 23.01 8.13 58.04
CA PHE A 22 23.63 6.83 58.44
C PHE A 22 22.90 5.92 59.46
N PRO A 23 23.00 4.56 59.38
CA PRO A 23 24.27 3.82 59.30
C PRO A 23 24.39 2.67 58.27
N SER A 24 25.65 2.34 58.04
CA SER A 24 26.24 1.21 57.33
C SER A 24 25.91 -0.16 57.96
N HIS A 25 25.59 -1.16 57.13
CA HIS A 25 25.88 -2.57 57.44
C HIS A 25 26.17 -3.37 56.16
N GLU A 26 27.41 -3.86 56.12
CA GLU A 26 27.89 -5.19 55.71
C GLU A 26 27.40 -5.88 54.42
N PHE A 27 28.41 -6.23 53.61
CA PHE A 27 28.39 -7.17 52.51
C PHE A 27 27.89 -8.56 52.95
N VAL A 28 26.89 -9.08 52.22
CA VAL A 28 26.63 -10.52 52.11
C VAL A 28 26.53 -10.85 50.62
N GLY A 29 27.30 -11.84 50.17
CA GLY A 29 27.43 -12.26 48.76
C GLY A 29 26.13 -12.81 48.13
N PRO A 30 26.13 -13.03 46.81
CA PRO A 30 24.90 -13.35 46.07
C PRO A 30 24.44 -14.79 46.36
N PRO A 31 23.13 -15.04 46.56
CA PRO A 31 22.62 -16.39 46.54
C PRO A 31 22.42 -16.85 45.08
N LYS A 32 22.70 -18.14 44.86
CA LYS A 32 22.51 -18.86 43.60
C LYS A 32 21.05 -18.76 43.13
N VAL A 33 20.84 -18.34 41.90
CA VAL A 33 19.51 -18.29 41.27
C VAL A 33 19.11 -19.72 40.87
N ALA A 34 18.13 -20.26 41.59
CA ALA A 34 17.38 -21.45 41.20
C ALA A 34 16.17 -21.03 40.34
N SER A 35 15.95 -21.82 39.30
CA SER A 35 14.88 -21.75 38.31
C SER A 35 13.47 -21.63 38.91
N SER A 36 12.76 -20.54 38.59
CA SER A 36 11.32 -20.48 38.27
C SER A 36 10.89 -19.01 38.24
N ILE A 37 10.79 -18.43 37.05
CA ILE A 37 10.15 -17.12 36.89
C ILE A 37 8.64 -17.35 37.00
N SER A 38 8.07 -17.04 38.17
CA SER A 38 6.62 -17.05 38.37
C SER A 38 5.99 -15.83 37.70
N TRP A 39 4.90 -16.07 36.98
CA TRP A 39 4.13 -15.09 36.20
C TRP A 39 3.30 -14.11 37.06
N GLN A 40 3.86 -13.55 38.13
CA GLN A 40 3.18 -12.58 39.00
C GLN A 40 3.83 -11.20 39.08
N ARG A 41 4.88 -10.92 38.30
CA ARG A 41 5.55 -9.59 38.29
C ARG A 41 5.21 -8.67 37.12
N ILE A 42 4.14 -8.92 36.37
CA ILE A 42 3.63 -7.99 35.33
C ILE A 42 2.63 -6.96 35.91
N SER A 43 2.30 -7.01 37.20
CA SER A 43 1.31 -6.08 37.79
C SER A 43 1.86 -4.76 38.35
N PHE A 44 3.17 -4.47 38.21
CA PHE A 44 3.79 -3.25 38.75
C PHE A 44 4.59 -2.49 37.69
N CYS A 45 3.93 -2.05 36.60
CA CYS A 45 4.46 -1.03 35.68
C CYS A 45 3.36 -0.33 34.86
N VAL A 46 2.14 -0.20 35.41
CA VAL A 46 1.00 0.43 34.71
C VAL A 46 0.89 1.94 34.93
N GLU A 47 1.70 2.54 35.80
CA GLU A 47 1.59 4.00 36.10
C GLU A 47 2.37 4.94 35.16
N TRP A 48 2.95 4.45 34.06
CA TRP A 48 3.75 5.31 33.17
C TRP A 48 2.98 6.00 32.03
N PHE A 49 1.70 5.66 31.82
CA PHE A 49 0.84 6.28 30.79
C PHE A 49 -0.64 6.25 31.20
N PRO A 50 -1.37 7.39 31.24
CA PRO A 50 -2.81 7.37 31.27
C PRO A 50 -3.36 6.79 29.95
N SER A 51 -4.12 5.71 30.05
CA SER A 51 -4.86 5.09 28.96
C SER A 51 -5.90 6.06 28.39
N PHE A 52 -5.70 6.59 27.18
CA PHE A 52 -6.77 7.25 26.43
C PHE A 52 -7.64 6.16 25.79
N GLN A 53 -8.82 5.93 26.35
CA GLN A 53 -9.84 5.05 25.78
C GLN A 53 -10.49 5.73 24.56
N LEU A 54 -10.34 5.12 23.38
CA LEU A 54 -11.14 5.44 22.21
C LEU A 54 -12.32 4.46 22.17
N ASN A 55 -13.52 4.98 22.44
CA ASN A 55 -14.78 4.28 22.26
C ASN A 55 -15.13 4.15 20.78
N THR A 56 -15.19 2.92 20.28
CA THR A 56 -15.99 2.56 19.10
C THR A 56 -16.70 1.24 19.37
N THR A 57 -17.95 1.35 19.81
CA THR A 57 -19.05 0.40 19.57
C THR A 57 -19.28 0.33 18.04
N SER A 58 -19.70 -0.76 17.40
CA SER A 58 -20.51 -1.90 17.81
C SER A 58 -20.23 -3.10 16.90
N ARG A 59 -20.28 -4.30 17.48
CA ARG A 59 -20.46 -5.59 16.79
C ARG A 59 -21.97 -5.81 16.59
N ILE A 60 -22.37 -6.32 15.43
CA ILE A 60 -23.59 -7.14 15.32
C ILE A 60 -23.16 -8.48 14.75
N ALA A 61 -23.28 -9.51 15.59
CA ALA A 61 -23.20 -10.92 15.25
C ALA A 61 -24.63 -11.45 15.15
N LEU A 62 -24.92 -12.30 14.16
CA LEU A 62 -26.07 -13.20 14.19
C LEU A 62 -25.64 -14.60 13.74
N ARG A 63 -25.96 -15.57 14.58
CA ARG A 63 -25.84 -17.03 14.39
C ARG A 63 -27.16 -17.60 13.83
N PRO A 64 -27.19 -18.88 13.41
CA PRO A 64 -28.06 -19.40 12.34
C PRO A 64 -29.38 -19.99 12.83
N VAL A 65 -30.35 -20.16 11.92
CA VAL A 65 -31.50 -21.05 12.09
C VAL A 65 -31.77 -21.81 10.77
N LEU A 66 -32.07 -23.10 10.94
CA LEU A 66 -32.37 -24.15 9.97
C LEU A 66 -33.61 -23.87 9.10
N GLY A 67 -33.62 -24.45 7.90
CA GLY A 67 -34.80 -24.55 7.04
C GLY A 67 -34.48 -25.24 5.71
N VAL A 68 -34.25 -26.56 5.75
CA VAL A 68 -34.17 -27.40 4.55
C VAL A 68 -35.58 -27.77 4.13
N LEU A 69 -36.05 -27.24 3.00
CA LEU A 69 -37.12 -27.84 2.21
C LEU A 69 -36.73 -27.80 0.73
N SER A 70 -36.63 -29.01 0.20
CA SER A 70 -36.45 -29.43 -1.18
C SER A 70 -37.46 -28.80 -2.14
N PHE A 71 -37.04 -28.48 -3.37
CA PHE A 71 -37.81 -28.80 -4.58
C PHE A 71 -36.88 -28.96 -5.79
N GLN A 72 -36.85 -30.17 -6.33
CA GLN A 72 -36.37 -30.49 -7.67
C GLN A 72 -37.38 -30.01 -8.70
N ALA A 73 -36.92 -29.45 -9.81
CA ALA A 73 -37.49 -29.68 -11.14
C ALA A 73 -36.60 -29.03 -12.21
N ALA A 74 -35.67 -29.83 -12.75
CA ALA A 74 -35.08 -29.57 -14.05
C ALA A 74 -36.15 -29.79 -15.12
N ARG A 75 -36.43 -28.78 -15.95
CA ARG A 75 -37.17 -28.96 -17.19
C ARG A 75 -36.30 -28.56 -18.37
N ARG A 76 -35.83 -29.58 -19.08
CA ARG A 76 -35.29 -29.50 -20.45
C ARG A 76 -36.40 -28.99 -21.37
N LEU A 77 -36.14 -27.93 -22.12
CA LEU A 77 -36.89 -27.62 -23.33
C LEU A 77 -35.95 -27.81 -24.53
N ARG A 78 -36.11 -28.95 -25.20
CA ARG A 78 -35.80 -29.08 -26.63
C ARG A 78 -36.95 -28.41 -27.38
N GLY A 79 -36.65 -27.32 -28.08
CA GLY A 79 -37.52 -26.74 -29.09
C GLY A 79 -36.82 -26.83 -30.45
N ARG A 80 -37.37 -27.64 -31.35
CA ARG A 80 -37.04 -27.67 -32.79
C ARG A 80 -37.25 -26.27 -33.37
N PHE A 81 -36.31 -25.79 -34.18
CA PHE A 81 -36.57 -24.70 -35.11
C PHE A 81 -36.69 -25.26 -36.53
N SER A 82 -37.87 -25.07 -37.11
CA SER A 82 -38.11 -25.14 -38.55
C SER A 82 -38.09 -23.72 -39.10
N CYS A 83 -37.26 -23.50 -40.10
CA CYS A 83 -37.12 -22.26 -40.84
C CYS A 83 -38.37 -22.04 -41.71
N VAL A 84 -39.03 -20.90 -41.60
CA VAL A 84 -39.89 -20.34 -42.66
C VAL A 84 -39.67 -18.83 -42.66
N GLY A 85 -39.29 -18.31 -43.83
CA GLY A 85 -39.01 -16.89 -44.04
C GLY A 85 -40.23 -16.06 -44.43
N THR A 86 -39.96 -14.74 -44.45
CA THR A 86 -40.65 -13.63 -45.14
C THR A 86 -42.03 -13.21 -44.64
N ASN A 87 -42.12 -12.06 -43.95
CA ASN A 87 -42.61 -10.82 -44.57
C ASN A 87 -42.47 -9.60 -43.65
N THR A 88 -42.27 -8.46 -44.31
CA THR A 88 -42.06 -7.10 -43.79
C THR A 88 -43.34 -6.46 -43.27
N HIS A 89 -43.46 -6.35 -41.95
CA HIS A 89 -44.04 -5.21 -41.21
C HIS A 89 -43.87 -5.55 -39.73
N ILE A 90 -43.13 -4.75 -38.96
CA ILE A 90 -43.13 -4.89 -37.50
C ILE A 90 -44.55 -4.53 -37.07
N GLN A 91 -45.40 -5.53 -36.79
CA GLN A 91 -46.61 -5.27 -36.02
C GLN A 91 -46.12 -4.77 -34.67
N THR A 92 -46.51 -3.56 -34.28
CA THR A 92 -46.18 -2.99 -32.98
C THR A 92 -46.41 -4.01 -31.86
N ASP A 93 -47.45 -4.85 -32.00
CA ASP A 93 -47.82 -5.92 -31.08
C ASP A 93 -46.75 -7.01 -30.89
N ASP A 94 -45.95 -7.33 -31.92
CA ASP A 94 -44.83 -8.28 -31.80
C ASP A 94 -43.69 -7.72 -30.94
N LEU A 95 -43.51 -6.41 -30.98
CA LEU A 95 -42.50 -5.71 -30.18
C LEU A 95 -42.96 -5.58 -28.71
N PHE A 96 -44.24 -5.28 -28.49
CA PHE A 96 -44.84 -5.24 -27.15
C PHE A 96 -44.84 -6.62 -26.48
N SER A 97 -45.20 -7.67 -27.22
CA SER A 97 -45.15 -9.05 -26.70
C SER A 97 -43.73 -9.47 -26.33
N PHE A 98 -42.74 -9.16 -27.16
CA PHE A 98 -41.33 -9.42 -26.86
C PHE A 98 -40.82 -8.67 -25.62
N PHE A 99 -41.13 -7.39 -25.48
CA PHE A 99 -40.70 -6.62 -24.30
C PHE A 99 -41.42 -7.07 -23.02
N ARG A 100 -42.65 -7.59 -23.12
CA ARG A 100 -43.36 -8.24 -22.01
C ARG A 100 -42.66 -9.51 -21.54
N GLU A 101 -42.09 -10.30 -22.45
CA GLU A 101 -41.26 -11.48 -22.09
C GLU A 101 -39.97 -11.10 -21.36
N ILE A 102 -39.41 -9.92 -21.64
CA ILE A 102 -38.24 -9.36 -20.94
C ILE A 102 -38.62 -8.73 -19.58
N GLY A 103 -39.91 -8.51 -19.34
CA GLY A 103 -40.45 -7.98 -18.10
C GLY A 103 -40.77 -6.48 -18.11
N LEU A 104 -40.87 -5.84 -19.29
CA LEU A 104 -41.43 -4.48 -19.41
C LEU A 104 -42.95 -4.52 -19.54
N ASN A 105 -43.64 -3.59 -18.89
CA ASN A 105 -45.08 -3.42 -19.11
C ASN A 105 -45.35 -2.56 -20.37
N ASP A 106 -46.60 -2.55 -20.82
CA ASP A 106 -46.99 -1.83 -22.04
C ASP A 106 -46.79 -0.30 -21.91
N GLY A 107 -46.92 0.26 -20.70
CA GLY A 107 -46.67 1.68 -20.41
C GLY A 107 -45.18 2.05 -20.49
N GLU A 108 -44.30 1.22 -19.94
CA GLU A 108 -42.85 1.35 -19.99
C GLU A 108 -42.31 1.16 -21.41
N THR A 109 -42.88 0.22 -22.15
CA THR A 109 -42.56 -0.02 -23.56
C THR A 109 -42.93 1.19 -24.41
N ASN A 110 -44.09 1.81 -24.16
CA ASN A 110 -44.47 3.06 -24.82
C ASN A 110 -43.50 4.21 -24.50
N LEU A 111 -43.06 4.35 -23.25
CA LEU A 111 -42.06 5.34 -22.85
C LEU A 111 -40.69 5.10 -23.51
N LEU A 112 -40.27 3.83 -23.65
CA LEU A 112 -39.04 3.44 -24.32
C LEU A 112 -39.07 3.83 -25.81
N LEU A 113 -40.16 3.51 -26.50
CA LEU A 113 -40.38 3.80 -27.92
C LEU A 113 -40.62 5.28 -28.22
N ALA A 114 -41.14 6.04 -27.24
CA ALA A 114 -41.26 7.49 -27.34
C ALA A 114 -39.90 8.18 -27.19
N LYS A 115 -39.02 7.65 -26.34
CA LYS A 115 -37.66 8.18 -26.15
C LYS A 115 -36.70 7.84 -27.30
N ASN A 116 -36.94 6.74 -28.02
CA ASN A 116 -36.05 6.28 -29.11
C ASN A 116 -36.88 5.86 -30.31
N SER A 117 -37.12 6.80 -31.22
CA SER A 117 -37.84 6.56 -32.48
C SER A 117 -37.15 5.53 -33.38
N THR A 118 -35.83 5.39 -33.26
CA THR A 118 -34.98 4.43 -33.99
C THR A 118 -35.25 2.97 -33.65
N LEU A 119 -35.81 2.68 -32.47
CA LEU A 119 -36.25 1.31 -32.11
C LEU A 119 -37.43 0.85 -32.97
N ARG A 120 -38.26 1.77 -33.46
CA ARG A 120 -39.41 1.43 -34.32
C ARG A 120 -39.00 1.05 -35.74
N SER A 121 -37.85 1.55 -36.20
CA SER A 121 -37.31 1.28 -37.53
C SER A 121 -36.32 0.09 -37.56
N THR A 122 -35.88 -0.40 -36.40
CA THR A 122 -34.91 -1.50 -36.31
C THR A 122 -35.63 -2.85 -36.36
N SER A 123 -35.08 -3.83 -37.09
CA SER A 123 -35.71 -5.15 -37.21
C SER A 123 -35.80 -5.86 -35.86
N LEU A 124 -36.94 -6.51 -35.61
CA LEU A 124 -37.21 -7.20 -34.36
C LEU A 124 -36.22 -8.36 -34.11
N ASP A 125 -35.75 -9.01 -35.18
CA ASP A 125 -34.73 -10.06 -35.10
C ASP A 125 -33.36 -9.53 -34.64
N ARG A 126 -32.97 -8.31 -35.03
CA ARG A 126 -31.75 -7.66 -34.53
C ARG A 126 -31.86 -7.39 -33.04
N ILE A 127 -32.98 -6.83 -32.58
CA ILE A 127 -33.23 -6.57 -31.16
C ILE A 127 -33.19 -7.89 -30.36
N ARG A 128 -33.85 -8.96 -30.86
CA ARG A 128 -33.80 -10.30 -30.25
C ARG A 128 -32.37 -10.84 -30.14
N SER A 129 -31.60 -10.75 -31.22
CA SER A 129 -30.21 -11.22 -31.23
C SER A 129 -29.32 -10.48 -30.22
N GLN A 130 -29.50 -9.16 -30.11
CA GLN A 130 -28.75 -8.33 -29.18
C GLN A 130 -29.12 -8.61 -27.71
N VAL A 131 -30.41 -8.85 -27.43
CA VAL A 131 -30.85 -9.27 -26.10
C VAL A 131 -30.26 -10.63 -25.71
N LEU A 132 -30.25 -11.61 -26.62
CA LEU A 132 -29.61 -12.90 -26.39
C LEU A 132 -28.10 -12.75 -26.15
N ALA A 133 -27.44 -11.85 -26.89
CA ALA A 133 -26.04 -11.52 -26.68
C ALA A 133 -25.81 -10.96 -25.26
N LEU A 134 -26.60 -9.98 -24.79
CA LEU A 134 -26.50 -9.45 -23.43
C LEU A 134 -26.73 -10.53 -22.36
N GLN A 135 -27.69 -11.43 -22.59
CA GLN A 135 -27.97 -12.55 -21.69
C GLN A 135 -26.81 -13.56 -21.63
N SER A 136 -26.07 -13.75 -22.73
CA SER A 136 -24.92 -14.66 -22.79
C SER A 136 -23.77 -14.22 -21.87
N VAL A 137 -23.59 -12.90 -21.68
CA VAL A 137 -22.60 -12.33 -20.75
C VAL A 137 -23.16 -12.16 -19.33
N GLY A 138 -24.30 -12.78 -19.02
CA GLY A 138 -24.87 -12.82 -17.68
C GLY A 138 -25.78 -11.65 -17.30
N ILE A 139 -26.09 -10.72 -18.21
CA ILE A 139 -27.05 -9.63 -17.96
C ILE A 139 -28.47 -10.16 -18.18
N LYS A 140 -29.13 -10.59 -17.09
CA LYS A 140 -30.46 -11.23 -17.13
C LYS A 140 -31.45 -10.59 -16.16
N GLY A 141 -32.75 -10.81 -16.41
CA GLY A 141 -33.84 -10.40 -15.53
C GLY A 141 -33.85 -8.90 -15.23
N ILE A 142 -33.85 -8.54 -13.94
CA ILE A 142 -33.95 -7.14 -13.48
C ILE A 142 -32.78 -6.28 -13.97
N ALA A 143 -31.57 -6.84 -14.12
CA ALA A 143 -30.41 -6.10 -14.61
C ALA A 143 -30.60 -5.69 -16.08
N LEU A 144 -31.09 -6.61 -16.91
CA LEU A 144 -31.41 -6.36 -18.32
C LEU A 144 -32.51 -5.30 -18.46
N PHE A 145 -33.59 -5.42 -17.67
CA PHE A 145 -34.66 -4.43 -17.60
C PHE A 145 -34.12 -3.03 -17.27
N ARG A 146 -33.31 -2.90 -16.21
CA ARG A 146 -32.73 -1.62 -15.78
C ARG A 146 -31.79 -1.02 -16.83
N LEU A 147 -31.04 -1.86 -17.54
CA LEU A 147 -30.13 -1.41 -18.59
C LEU A 147 -30.91 -0.85 -19.77
N ILE A 148 -31.89 -1.59 -20.29
CA ILE A 148 -32.71 -1.19 -21.44
C ILE A 148 -33.47 0.10 -21.15
N THR A 149 -34.12 0.21 -19.99
CA THR A 149 -34.92 1.40 -19.64
C THR A 149 -34.07 2.67 -19.49
N LYS A 150 -32.79 2.54 -19.10
CA LYS A 150 -31.88 3.67 -18.90
C LYS A 150 -31.03 4.01 -20.13
N CYS A 151 -30.61 3.01 -20.90
CA CYS A 151 -29.75 3.15 -22.07
C CYS A 151 -30.30 2.29 -23.22
N PRO A 152 -31.35 2.76 -23.91
CA PRO A 152 -32.01 1.99 -24.96
C PRO A 152 -31.13 1.77 -26.20
N ASP A 153 -30.12 2.63 -26.42
CA ASP A 153 -29.11 2.51 -27.48
C ASP A 153 -28.34 1.18 -27.44
N VAL A 154 -28.28 0.54 -26.27
CA VAL A 154 -27.65 -0.78 -26.08
C VAL A 154 -28.27 -1.86 -26.98
N LEU A 155 -29.55 -1.70 -27.34
CA LEU A 155 -30.28 -2.63 -28.19
C LEU A 155 -30.05 -2.42 -29.70
N ILE A 156 -29.55 -1.24 -30.09
CA ILE A 156 -29.47 -0.83 -31.50
C ILE A 156 -28.02 -0.82 -31.97
N ALA A 157 -27.10 -0.40 -31.11
CA ALA A 157 -25.70 -0.19 -31.46
C ALA A 157 -24.99 -1.50 -31.82
N GLU A 158 -24.51 -1.58 -33.06
CA GLU A 158 -23.79 -2.75 -33.57
C GLU A 158 -22.46 -2.95 -32.82
N GLU A 159 -21.85 -1.88 -32.33
CA GLU A 159 -20.59 -1.89 -31.59
C GLU A 159 -20.69 -2.67 -30.27
N ILE A 160 -21.87 -2.65 -29.63
CA ILE A 160 -22.10 -3.42 -28.41
C ILE A 160 -22.20 -4.91 -28.72
N GLY A 161 -22.82 -5.27 -29.86
CA GLY A 161 -22.86 -6.66 -30.32
C GLY A 161 -21.46 -7.20 -30.66
N MET A 162 -20.65 -6.39 -31.35
CA MET A 162 -19.25 -6.73 -31.65
C MET A 162 -18.42 -6.92 -30.38
N LEU A 163 -18.57 -6.04 -29.39
CA LEU A 163 -17.89 -6.18 -28.10
C LEU A 163 -18.29 -7.48 -27.40
N ILE A 164 -19.58 -7.77 -27.29
CA ILE A 164 -20.06 -8.98 -26.62
C ILE A 164 -19.53 -10.25 -27.30
N SER A 165 -19.54 -10.26 -28.64
CA SER A 165 -18.96 -11.36 -29.41
C SER A 165 -17.47 -11.54 -29.09
N PHE A 166 -16.70 -10.45 -29.07
CA PHE A 166 -15.27 -10.49 -28.71
C PHE A 166 -15.06 -11.00 -27.28
N LEU A 167 -15.87 -10.53 -26.32
CA LEU A 167 -15.78 -10.96 -24.93
C LEU A 167 -16.07 -12.45 -24.73
N ASN A 168 -17.00 -13.02 -25.49
CA ASN A 168 -17.36 -14.43 -25.37
C ASN A 168 -16.43 -15.37 -26.13
N ASN A 169 -15.94 -14.96 -27.30
CA ASN A 169 -15.24 -15.84 -28.22
C ASN A 169 -13.72 -15.69 -28.16
N ASP A 170 -13.24 -14.45 -28.02
CA ASP A 170 -11.81 -14.13 -28.19
C ASP A 170 -11.13 -13.84 -26.85
N LEU A 171 -11.84 -13.19 -25.92
CA LEU A 171 -11.32 -12.87 -24.60
C LEU A 171 -11.72 -13.98 -23.62
N GLN A 172 -10.85 -14.98 -23.43
CA GLN A 172 -11.05 -16.12 -22.50
C GLN A 172 -10.98 -15.71 -21.01
N VAL A 173 -11.58 -14.57 -20.63
CA VAL A 173 -11.50 -13.99 -19.30
C VAL A 173 -12.90 -13.63 -18.82
N GLU A 174 -13.27 -14.12 -17.64
CA GLU A 174 -14.57 -13.85 -17.04
C GLU A 174 -14.67 -12.38 -16.59
N ILE A 175 -15.73 -11.71 -17.05
CA ILE A 175 -16.06 -10.34 -16.67
C ILE A 175 -17.34 -10.35 -15.84
N ASP A 176 -17.34 -9.60 -14.74
CA ASP A 176 -18.51 -9.43 -13.89
C ASP A 176 -19.64 -8.73 -14.66
N SER A 177 -20.80 -9.38 -14.73
CA SER A 177 -21.98 -8.87 -15.43
C SER A 177 -22.47 -7.54 -14.85
N THR A 178 -22.24 -7.27 -13.55
CA THR A 178 -22.58 -5.99 -12.94
C THR A 178 -21.66 -4.86 -13.41
N GLN A 179 -20.39 -5.16 -13.71
CA GLN A 179 -19.47 -4.19 -14.26
C GLN A 179 -19.75 -3.90 -15.73
N LEU A 180 -20.15 -4.91 -16.49
CA LEU A 180 -20.61 -4.70 -17.87
C LEU A 180 -21.89 -3.86 -17.92
N GLU A 181 -22.85 -4.10 -17.01
CA GLU A 181 -24.05 -3.24 -16.90
C GLU A 181 -23.66 -1.77 -16.61
N ARG A 182 -22.72 -1.56 -15.69
CA ARG A 182 -22.20 -0.21 -15.36
C ARG A 182 -21.46 0.42 -16.53
N PHE A 183 -20.68 -0.37 -17.25
CA PHE A 183 -19.96 0.05 -18.43
C PHE A 183 -20.95 0.52 -19.50
N PHE A 184 -21.86 -0.34 -19.95
CA PHE A 184 -22.85 0.01 -20.97
C PHE A 184 -23.74 1.21 -20.62
N ARG A 185 -24.01 1.45 -19.32
CA ARG A 185 -24.73 2.65 -18.89
C ARG A 185 -23.95 3.95 -19.09
N GLY A 186 -22.62 3.90 -19.04
CA GLY A 186 -21.77 5.08 -19.08
C GLY A 186 -21.02 5.30 -20.39
N VAL A 187 -21.00 4.31 -21.30
CA VAL A 187 -20.32 4.38 -22.59
C VAL A 187 -21.26 4.96 -23.64
N GLU A 188 -20.79 5.89 -24.44
CA GLU A 188 -21.44 6.17 -25.72
C GLU A 188 -20.94 5.15 -26.76
N PRO A 189 -21.83 4.43 -27.47
CA PRO A 189 -21.45 3.30 -28.34
C PRO A 189 -20.34 3.59 -29.35
N ARG A 190 -20.26 4.84 -29.85
CA ARG A 190 -19.18 5.29 -30.76
C ARG A 190 -17.75 5.08 -30.21
N PHE A 191 -17.55 5.09 -28.89
CA PHE A 191 -16.24 4.88 -28.27
C PHE A 191 -15.85 3.39 -28.15
N LEU A 192 -16.79 2.47 -28.44
CA LEU A 192 -16.52 1.03 -28.50
C LEU A 192 -15.93 0.60 -29.85
N LEU A 193 -15.92 1.48 -30.85
CA LEU A 193 -15.35 1.19 -32.15
C LEU A 193 -13.86 0.82 -32.02
N GLY A 194 -13.49 -0.33 -32.58
CA GLY A 194 -12.14 -0.88 -32.52
C GLY A 194 -11.71 -1.36 -31.12
N PHE A 195 -12.65 -1.59 -30.19
CA PHE A 195 -12.30 -2.08 -28.84
C PHE A 195 -11.52 -3.40 -28.89
N ASP A 196 -11.90 -4.33 -29.76
CA ASP A 196 -11.21 -5.60 -29.94
C ASP A 196 -9.75 -5.38 -30.40
N GLN A 197 -9.52 -4.46 -31.33
CA GLN A 197 -8.20 -4.08 -31.81
C GLN A 197 -7.37 -3.46 -30.68
N LYS A 198 -7.97 -2.58 -29.85
CA LYS A 198 -7.30 -1.99 -28.68
C LYS A 198 -6.88 -3.06 -27.68
N VAL A 199 -7.75 -4.03 -27.39
CA VAL A 199 -7.41 -5.13 -26.46
C VAL A 199 -6.34 -6.05 -27.05
N LYS A 200 -6.44 -6.40 -28.34
CA LYS A 200 -5.41 -7.18 -29.05
C LYS A 200 -4.06 -6.48 -29.07
N LEU A 201 -4.05 -5.15 -29.23
CA LEU A 201 -2.85 -4.32 -29.15
C LEU A 201 -2.20 -4.43 -27.76
N LEU A 202 -3.00 -4.30 -26.68
CA LEU A 202 -2.50 -4.46 -25.31
C LEU A 202 -1.91 -5.85 -25.05
N LEU A 203 -2.55 -6.90 -25.58
CA LEU A 203 -2.04 -8.28 -25.52
C LEU A 203 -0.71 -8.42 -26.28
N HIS A 204 -0.62 -7.87 -27.49
CA HIS A 204 0.59 -7.89 -28.32
C HIS A 204 1.77 -7.18 -27.65
N HIS A 205 1.52 -6.07 -26.94
CA HIS A 205 2.54 -5.36 -26.17
C HIS A 205 2.89 -6.02 -24.82
N GLY A 206 2.40 -7.24 -24.56
CA GLY A 206 2.82 -8.07 -23.44
C GLY A 206 2.04 -7.85 -22.15
N ILE A 207 0.83 -7.27 -22.21
CA ILE A 207 -0.08 -7.26 -21.06
C ILE A 207 -0.79 -8.63 -20.98
N PRO A 208 -0.63 -9.39 -19.88
CA PRO A 208 -1.27 -10.70 -19.73
C PRO A 208 -2.80 -10.60 -19.79
N PRO A 209 -3.50 -11.56 -20.44
CA PRO A 209 -4.96 -11.60 -20.47
C PRO A 209 -5.62 -11.52 -19.09
N GLN A 210 -5.02 -12.16 -18.08
CA GLN A 210 -5.53 -12.14 -16.71
C GLN A 210 -5.50 -10.73 -16.09
N LYS A 211 -4.47 -9.94 -16.41
CA LYS A 211 -4.36 -8.55 -15.95
C LYS A 211 -5.36 -7.65 -16.69
N ILE A 212 -5.63 -7.93 -17.97
CA ILE A 212 -6.69 -7.26 -18.72
C ILE A 212 -8.04 -7.55 -18.07
N GLY A 213 -8.36 -8.80 -17.74
CA GLY A 213 -9.54 -9.17 -16.98
C GLY A 213 -9.68 -8.43 -15.65
N TYR A 214 -8.59 -8.38 -14.88
CA TYR A 214 -8.56 -7.63 -13.63
C TYR A 214 -8.88 -6.14 -13.88
N VAL A 215 -8.30 -5.52 -14.90
CA VAL A 215 -8.60 -4.12 -15.27
C VAL A 215 -10.06 -3.95 -15.69
N LEU A 216 -10.60 -4.84 -16.53
CA LEU A 216 -11.99 -4.83 -16.99
C LEU A 216 -12.98 -4.91 -15.82
N ASN A 217 -12.64 -5.67 -14.78
CA ASN A 217 -13.50 -5.85 -13.60
C ASN A 217 -13.35 -4.75 -12.53
N ASN A 218 -12.22 -4.03 -12.50
CA ASN A 218 -11.92 -3.08 -11.42
C ASN A 218 -11.86 -1.62 -11.87
N VAL A 219 -11.83 -1.35 -13.17
CA VAL A 219 -11.67 0.01 -13.71
C VAL A 219 -12.82 0.34 -14.64
N ASN A 220 -13.29 1.60 -14.56
CA ASN A 220 -14.25 2.11 -15.53
C ASN A 220 -13.58 2.23 -16.90
N LEU A 221 -13.97 1.36 -17.83
CA LEU A 221 -13.30 1.21 -19.13
C LEU A 221 -13.44 2.42 -20.06
N ASN A 222 -14.52 3.20 -19.93
CA ASN A 222 -14.61 4.49 -20.63
C ASN A 222 -13.45 5.39 -20.24
N LYS A 223 -13.16 5.43 -18.94
CA LYS A 223 -12.08 6.23 -18.38
C LYS A 223 -10.71 5.59 -18.57
N ALA A 224 -10.65 4.32 -18.99
CA ALA A 224 -9.41 3.59 -19.20
C ALA A 224 -8.77 3.89 -20.57
N PHE A 225 -9.38 3.42 -21.67
CA PHE A 225 -8.77 3.50 -23.01
C PHE A 225 -9.78 3.57 -24.18
N CYS A 226 -11.08 3.78 -23.92
CA CYS A 226 -12.07 3.79 -25.00
C CYS A 226 -12.09 5.11 -25.80
N ILE A 227 -11.56 6.21 -25.25
CA ILE A 227 -11.71 7.55 -25.84
C ILE A 227 -10.70 7.80 -26.97
N LYS A 228 -9.45 7.34 -26.81
CA LYS A 228 -8.39 7.54 -27.81
C LYS A 228 -8.44 6.49 -28.93
N SER A 229 -7.89 6.85 -30.09
CA SER A 229 -7.79 5.96 -31.26
C SER A 229 -6.80 4.82 -30.98
N VAL A 230 -6.83 3.76 -31.81
CA VAL A 230 -5.86 2.65 -31.70
C VAL A 230 -4.43 3.15 -31.91
N GLU A 231 -4.24 4.04 -32.89
CA GLU A 231 -2.93 4.65 -33.21
C GLU A 231 -2.39 5.48 -32.04
N ASP A 232 -3.23 6.30 -31.40
CA ASP A 232 -2.81 7.10 -30.23
C ASP A 232 -2.43 6.23 -29.04
N ILE A 233 -3.17 5.12 -28.83
CA ILE A 233 -2.86 4.15 -27.79
C ILE A 233 -1.53 3.48 -28.08
N GLU A 234 -1.27 3.07 -29.32
CA GLU A 234 0.00 2.47 -29.74
C GLU A 234 1.18 3.43 -29.57
N ARG A 235 1.03 4.69 -29.97
CA ARG A 235 2.02 5.75 -29.73
C ARG A 235 2.31 5.91 -28.23
N THR A 236 1.27 5.89 -27.39
CA THR A 236 1.40 6.03 -25.94
C THR A 236 2.10 4.81 -25.32
N ILE A 237 1.75 3.59 -25.72
CA ILE A 237 2.39 2.36 -25.24
C ILE A 237 3.88 2.35 -25.63
N THR A 238 4.17 2.73 -26.88
CA THR A 238 5.55 2.80 -27.40
C THR A 238 6.37 3.82 -26.63
N PHE A 239 5.81 5.01 -26.38
CA PHE A 239 6.46 6.04 -25.57
C PHE A 239 6.75 5.59 -24.14
N LEU A 240 5.83 4.86 -23.50
CA LEU A 240 5.99 4.39 -22.12
C LEU A 240 6.89 3.15 -22.00
N LYS A 241 7.22 2.47 -23.11
CA LYS A 241 7.98 1.22 -23.13
C LYS A 241 9.33 1.31 -22.39
N PRO A 242 10.18 2.33 -22.58
CA PRO A 242 11.45 2.47 -21.86
C PRO A 242 11.29 2.54 -20.35
N TYR A 243 10.14 3.03 -19.86
CA TYR A 243 9.86 3.24 -18.44
C TYR A 243 9.14 2.06 -17.77
N GLY A 244 8.91 0.96 -18.49
CA GLY A 244 8.13 -0.19 -18.01
C GLY A 244 6.62 0.00 -18.20
N GLY A 245 6.22 0.51 -19.38
CA GLY A 245 4.85 0.87 -19.73
C GLY A 245 3.79 -0.17 -19.40
N THR A 246 4.07 -1.46 -19.50
CA THR A 246 3.11 -2.53 -19.16
C THR A 246 2.67 -2.49 -17.69
N ASP A 247 3.60 -2.31 -16.75
CA ASP A 247 3.28 -2.20 -15.32
C ASP A 247 2.53 -0.89 -15.00
N ILE A 248 2.91 0.20 -15.68
CA ILE A 248 2.27 1.52 -15.55
C ILE A 248 0.80 1.44 -16.02
N ILE A 249 0.56 0.89 -17.22
CA ILE A 249 -0.77 0.77 -17.82
C ILE A 249 -1.65 -0.17 -16.98
N VAL A 250 -1.13 -1.32 -16.52
CA VAL A 250 -1.92 -2.24 -15.67
C VAL A 250 -2.35 -1.56 -14.37
N ARG A 251 -1.43 -0.86 -13.70
CA ARG A 251 -1.74 -0.16 -12.44
C ARG A 251 -2.64 1.04 -12.66
N ARG A 252 -2.57 1.66 -13.84
CA ARG A 252 -3.35 2.86 -14.15
C ARG A 252 -3.76 2.94 -15.62
N PRO A 253 -4.80 2.20 -16.02
CA PRO A 253 -5.23 2.12 -17.42
C PRO A 253 -5.65 3.47 -18.00
N ALA A 254 -6.20 4.35 -17.15
CA ALA A 254 -6.66 5.70 -17.52
C ALA A 254 -5.58 6.60 -18.14
N ILE A 255 -4.29 6.23 -18.00
CA ILE A 255 -3.21 6.94 -18.68
C ILE A 255 -3.31 6.89 -20.20
N LEU A 256 -3.92 5.84 -20.76
CA LEU A 256 -4.09 5.66 -22.21
C LEU A 256 -5.10 6.65 -22.82
N ASN A 257 -5.94 7.26 -21.99
CA ASN A 257 -6.85 8.32 -22.42
C ASN A 257 -6.23 9.73 -22.35
N TYR A 258 -5.02 9.86 -21.82
CA TYR A 258 -4.34 11.16 -21.76
C TYR A 258 -3.78 11.53 -23.12
N ASP A 259 -3.66 12.84 -23.35
CA ASP A 259 -2.97 13.31 -24.54
C ASP A 259 -1.47 13.07 -24.40
N LEU A 260 -0.89 12.36 -25.38
CA LEU A 260 0.53 12.03 -25.35
C LEU A 260 1.38 13.30 -25.39
N ASP A 261 1.13 14.15 -26.40
CA ASP A 261 1.96 15.30 -26.72
C ASP A 261 1.74 16.44 -25.71
N ALA A 262 0.50 16.75 -25.36
CA ALA A 262 0.20 17.86 -24.46
C ALA A 262 0.35 17.52 -22.96
N HIS A 263 0.19 16.25 -22.55
CA HIS A 263 0.14 15.89 -21.12
C HIS A 263 1.22 14.91 -20.68
N LEU A 264 1.47 13.83 -21.42
CA LEU A 264 2.38 12.77 -20.94
C LEU A 264 3.84 13.13 -21.18
N ILE A 265 4.19 13.56 -22.40
CA ILE A 265 5.57 13.89 -22.77
C ILE A 265 6.18 14.94 -21.84
N PRO A 266 5.57 16.12 -21.60
CA PRO A 266 6.17 17.16 -20.77
C PRO A 266 6.43 16.69 -19.33
N LYS A 267 5.52 15.89 -18.76
CA LYS A 267 5.63 15.41 -17.36
C LYS A 267 6.68 14.33 -17.20
N VAL A 268 6.80 13.43 -18.19
CA VAL A 268 7.86 12.41 -18.19
C VAL A 268 9.21 13.07 -18.44
N GLN A 269 9.30 14.02 -19.38
CA GLN A 269 10.51 14.78 -19.65
C GLN A 269 10.99 15.53 -18.40
N PHE A 270 10.10 16.24 -17.71
CA PHE A 270 10.43 16.89 -16.44
C PHE A 270 11.04 15.92 -15.41
N LEU A 271 10.50 14.70 -15.29
CA LEU A 271 11.05 13.68 -14.40
C LEU A 271 12.39 13.12 -14.88
N ARG A 272 12.68 13.14 -16.18
CA ARG A 272 13.99 12.75 -16.75
C ARG A 272 15.03 13.83 -16.51
N GLU A 273 14.68 15.09 -16.75
CA GLU A 273 15.57 16.22 -16.49
C GLU A 273 15.96 16.25 -15.00
N LEU A 274 14.98 16.05 -14.10
CA LEU A 274 15.22 15.99 -12.66
C LEU A 274 16.10 14.79 -12.24
N SER A 275 16.06 13.69 -13.00
CA SER A 275 16.90 12.51 -12.75
C SER A 275 18.30 12.61 -13.33
N GLY A 276 18.60 13.67 -14.11
CA GLY A 276 19.84 13.78 -14.88
C GLY A 276 19.85 12.87 -16.10
N GLU A 277 18.71 12.74 -16.78
CA GLU A 277 18.48 11.90 -17.97
C GLU A 277 18.52 10.38 -17.70
N ASP A 278 18.40 9.95 -16.43
CA ASP A 278 18.35 8.53 -16.06
C ASP A 278 16.95 7.95 -16.30
N GLU A 279 16.78 7.28 -17.43
CA GLU A 279 15.52 6.67 -17.85
C GLU A 279 15.02 5.57 -16.90
N GLU A 280 15.91 4.73 -16.39
CA GLU A 280 15.51 3.62 -15.52
C GLU A 280 15.09 4.15 -14.14
N ALA A 281 15.79 5.17 -13.62
CA ALA A 281 15.39 5.81 -12.38
C ALA A 281 14.04 6.53 -12.52
N THR A 282 13.78 7.19 -13.66
CA THR A 282 12.46 7.76 -13.99
C THR A 282 11.40 6.65 -14.11
N GLY A 283 11.74 5.54 -14.75
CA GLY A 283 10.89 4.34 -14.82
C GLY A 283 10.50 3.80 -13.46
N ILE A 284 11.44 3.75 -12.50
CA ILE A 284 11.16 3.34 -11.11
C ILE A 284 10.10 4.23 -10.46
N VAL A 285 10.17 5.56 -10.65
CA VAL A 285 9.17 6.50 -10.12
C VAL A 285 7.81 6.25 -10.75
N LEU A 286 7.75 6.16 -12.08
CA LEU A 286 6.51 5.98 -12.83
C LEU A 286 5.83 4.65 -12.51
N ARG A 287 6.59 3.56 -12.35
CA ARG A 287 6.06 2.26 -11.94
C ARG A 287 5.53 2.29 -10.51
N LYS A 288 6.25 2.91 -9.56
CA LYS A 288 5.81 3.02 -8.15
C LYS A 288 4.57 3.89 -7.97
N LEU A 289 4.47 4.99 -8.70
CA LEU A 289 3.33 5.91 -8.64
C LEU A 289 2.93 6.40 -10.04
N PRO A 290 2.20 5.61 -10.84
CA PRO A 290 1.64 6.07 -12.11
C PRO A 290 0.71 7.27 -11.95
N PHE A 291 0.20 7.49 -10.74
CA PHE A 291 -0.64 8.64 -10.42
C PHE A 291 0.06 9.98 -10.63
N ILE A 292 1.39 10.02 -10.56
CA ILE A 292 2.18 11.24 -10.66
C ILE A 292 1.90 12.02 -11.96
N LEU A 293 1.61 11.30 -13.05
CA LEU A 293 1.31 11.88 -14.37
C LEU A 293 -0.08 12.54 -14.47
N SER A 294 -0.92 12.46 -13.44
CA SER A 294 -2.16 13.25 -13.36
C SER A 294 -1.98 14.62 -12.75
N TYR A 295 -0.90 14.86 -12.02
CA TYR A 295 -0.64 16.20 -11.54
C TYR A 295 -0.40 17.14 -12.71
N ARG A 296 -0.72 18.42 -12.51
CA ARG A 296 -0.29 19.46 -13.45
C ARG A 296 1.22 19.64 -13.33
N LEU A 297 1.87 20.08 -14.39
CA LEU A 297 3.33 20.24 -14.39
C LEU A 297 3.76 21.28 -13.34
N GLU A 298 3.02 22.38 -13.22
CA GLU A 298 3.29 23.46 -12.27
C GLU A 298 3.20 22.97 -10.81
N HIS A 299 2.34 21.98 -10.55
CA HIS A 299 2.25 21.35 -9.23
C HIS A 299 3.53 20.56 -8.91
N MET A 300 4.08 19.84 -9.90
CA MET A 300 5.30 19.06 -9.73
C MET A 300 6.52 19.97 -9.55
N GLU A 301 6.67 20.97 -10.41
CA GLU A 301 7.69 22.01 -10.31
C GLU A 301 7.62 22.72 -8.96
N GLY A 302 6.42 23.09 -8.52
CA GLY A 302 6.23 23.75 -7.23
C GLY A 302 6.61 22.88 -6.02
N HIS A 303 6.66 21.55 -6.14
CA HIS A 303 7.18 20.67 -5.08
C HIS A 303 8.71 20.62 -5.11
N VAL A 304 9.30 20.55 -6.31
CA VAL A 304 10.76 20.59 -6.47
C VAL A 304 11.30 21.91 -5.95
N GLU A 305 10.70 23.03 -6.37
CA GLU A 305 11.08 24.37 -5.92
C GLU A 305 10.97 24.49 -4.40
N PHE A 306 9.93 23.91 -3.78
CA PHE A 306 9.81 23.91 -2.33
C PHE A 306 11.02 23.24 -1.65
N PHE A 307 11.50 22.09 -2.12
CA PHE A 307 12.67 21.45 -1.50
C PHE A 307 13.98 22.19 -1.82
N ARG A 308 14.07 22.79 -3.00
CA ARG A 308 15.18 23.68 -3.39
C ARG A 308 15.27 24.88 -2.44
N SER A 309 14.18 25.63 -2.27
CA SER A 309 14.14 26.84 -1.44
C SER A 309 14.15 26.53 0.07
N ASN A 310 13.36 25.54 0.51
CA ASN A 310 13.17 25.27 1.93
C ASN A 310 14.18 24.29 2.51
N ALA A 311 14.78 23.40 1.74
CA ALA A 311 15.76 22.45 2.25
C ALA A 311 17.17 22.62 1.64
N GLY A 312 17.34 23.48 0.64
CA GLY A 312 18.62 23.70 -0.04
C GLY A 312 19.08 22.47 -0.80
N LEU A 313 18.14 21.69 -1.33
CA LEU A 313 18.43 20.46 -2.07
C LEU A 313 18.57 20.76 -3.57
N SER A 314 19.51 20.07 -4.21
CA SER A 314 19.62 20.02 -5.66
C SER A 314 18.50 19.20 -6.30
N ASP A 315 18.29 19.40 -7.59
CA ASP A 315 17.25 18.70 -8.36
C ASP A 315 17.45 17.18 -8.32
N GLN A 316 18.69 16.70 -8.44
CA GLN A 316 19.00 15.28 -8.36
C GLN A 316 18.75 14.70 -6.95
N GLU A 317 19.02 15.47 -5.89
CA GLU A 317 18.72 15.06 -4.52
C GLU A 317 17.20 14.97 -4.30
N VAL A 318 16.44 15.95 -4.81
CA VAL A 318 14.97 15.91 -4.76
C VAL A 318 14.44 14.70 -5.53
N PHE A 319 14.94 14.47 -6.75
CA PHE A 319 14.58 13.28 -7.53
C PHE A 319 14.86 12.00 -6.76
N LYS A 320 16.02 11.90 -6.09
CA LYS A 320 16.35 10.70 -5.32
C LYS A 320 15.37 10.46 -4.17
N ILE A 321 14.86 11.51 -3.52
CA ILE A 321 13.79 11.38 -2.52
C ILE A 321 12.48 10.92 -3.18
N ILE A 322 12.11 11.49 -4.33
CA ILE A 322 10.94 11.07 -5.12
C ILE A 322 11.06 9.60 -5.53
N GLN A 323 12.25 9.14 -5.95
CA GLN A 323 12.52 7.75 -6.33
C GLN A 323 12.26 6.76 -5.18
N VAL A 324 12.58 7.14 -3.95
CA VAL A 324 12.31 6.32 -2.76
C VAL A 324 10.84 6.44 -2.33
N PHE A 325 10.26 7.64 -2.41
CA PHE A 325 8.90 7.91 -1.93
C PHE A 325 8.12 8.91 -2.82
N PRO A 326 7.56 8.46 -3.96
CA PRO A 326 6.89 9.33 -4.91
C PRO A 326 5.65 10.04 -4.32
N ASN A 327 5.01 9.44 -3.32
CA ASN A 327 3.82 9.97 -2.64
C ASN A 327 4.06 11.32 -1.94
N MET A 328 5.31 11.78 -1.80
CA MET A 328 5.59 13.15 -1.35
C MET A 328 4.98 14.21 -2.26
N MET A 329 4.79 13.92 -3.55
CA MET A 329 4.17 14.82 -4.53
C MET A 329 2.68 15.04 -4.28
N SER A 330 2.05 14.17 -3.47
CA SER A 330 0.66 14.28 -3.05
C SER A 330 0.49 15.06 -1.74
N ALA A 331 1.59 15.37 -1.04
CA ALA A 331 1.54 16.01 0.26
C ALA A 331 1.43 17.54 0.14
N SER A 332 0.61 18.18 0.98
CA SER A 332 0.54 19.64 1.01
C SER A 332 1.89 20.27 1.40
N LYS A 333 2.39 21.19 0.56
CA LYS A 333 3.63 21.93 0.84
C LYS A 333 3.56 22.66 2.18
N ASP A 334 2.48 23.40 2.44
CA ASP A 334 2.38 24.24 3.64
C ASP A 334 1.91 23.50 4.88
N ARG A 335 0.89 22.65 4.77
CA ARG A 335 0.34 21.95 5.95
C ARG A 335 1.19 20.76 6.37
N LYS A 336 1.95 20.19 5.45
CA LYS A 336 2.68 18.94 5.65
C LYS A 336 4.19 19.16 5.52
N LEU A 337 4.69 19.52 4.34
CA LEU A 337 6.13 19.48 4.09
C LEU A 337 6.88 20.55 4.89
N ARG A 338 6.37 21.79 4.93
CA ARG A 338 6.99 22.95 5.59
C ARG A 338 7.25 22.74 7.09
N PRO A 339 6.28 22.32 7.93
CA PRO A 339 6.53 22.06 9.35
C PRO A 339 7.58 20.97 9.58
N ARG A 340 7.64 19.97 8.69
CA ARG A 340 8.58 18.85 8.79
C ARG A 340 9.99 19.24 8.40
N THR A 341 10.16 19.95 7.30
CA THR A 341 11.48 20.47 6.90
C THR A 341 12.01 21.46 7.92
N GLU A 342 11.14 22.32 8.46
CA GLU A 342 11.51 23.29 9.48
C GLU A 342 11.89 22.62 10.81
N PHE A 343 11.16 21.59 11.22
CA PHE A 343 11.55 20.79 12.39
C PHE A 343 12.96 20.18 12.22
N LEU A 344 13.29 19.62 11.05
CA LEU A 344 14.61 19.07 10.80
C LEU A 344 15.71 20.14 10.90
N LYS A 345 15.46 21.35 10.37
CA LYS A 345 16.38 22.49 10.52
C LYS A 345 16.54 22.92 11.98
N GLN A 346 15.44 22.96 12.75
CA GLN A 346 15.47 23.27 14.19
C GLN A 346 16.24 22.22 14.99
N CYS A 347 16.30 20.97 14.53
CA CYS A 347 17.17 19.93 15.07
C CYS A 347 18.65 20.11 14.68
N GLY A 348 18.99 21.14 13.91
CA GLY A 348 20.34 21.47 13.46
C GLY A 348 20.80 20.77 12.18
N LEU A 349 19.91 20.08 11.45
CA LEU A 349 20.28 19.39 10.21
C LEU A 349 20.52 20.40 9.08
N ASN A 350 21.66 20.27 8.41
CA ASN A 350 21.94 21.00 7.16
C ASN A 350 21.29 20.29 5.95
N SER A 351 21.42 20.87 4.75
CA SER A 351 20.83 20.33 3.52
C SER A 351 21.22 18.87 3.24
N ASN A 352 22.50 18.52 3.38
CA ASN A 352 22.99 17.15 3.20
C ASN A 352 22.46 16.18 4.28
N ASP A 353 22.33 16.63 5.53
CA ASP A 353 21.72 15.85 6.60
C ASP A 353 20.23 15.61 6.33
N ILE A 354 19.50 16.63 5.86
CA ILE A 354 18.08 16.54 5.47
C ILE A 354 17.91 15.58 4.30
N PHE A 355 18.76 15.68 3.27
CA PHE A 355 18.77 14.76 2.15
C PHE A 355 18.91 13.31 2.63
N LYS A 356 19.98 13.01 3.38
CA LYS A 356 20.23 11.66 3.95
C LYS A 356 19.08 11.18 4.82
N PHE A 357 18.50 12.08 5.62
CA PHE A 357 17.35 11.76 6.47
C PHE A 357 16.13 11.37 5.62
N LEU A 358 15.77 12.17 4.62
CA LEU A 358 14.59 11.94 3.79
C LEU A 358 14.77 10.74 2.84
N THR A 359 15.99 10.40 2.42
CA THR A 359 16.24 9.15 1.68
C THR A 359 16.07 7.90 2.57
N ARG A 360 16.48 7.97 3.85
CA ARG A 360 16.40 6.83 4.78
C ARG A 360 15.04 6.67 5.45
N ALA A 361 14.36 7.78 5.73
CA ALA A 361 13.10 7.84 6.46
C ALA A 361 12.05 8.70 5.75
N PRO A 362 11.74 8.45 4.46
CA PRO A 362 10.83 9.31 3.70
C PRO A 362 9.40 9.30 4.24
N LEU A 363 8.99 8.22 4.92
CA LEU A 363 7.68 8.11 5.55
C LEU A 363 7.45 9.17 6.62
N PHE A 364 8.50 9.80 7.15
CA PHE A 364 8.40 10.99 7.99
C PHE A 364 7.49 12.06 7.37
N LEU A 365 7.56 12.26 6.05
CA LEU A 365 6.76 13.23 5.31
C LEU A 365 5.26 12.89 5.28
N ALA A 366 4.91 11.63 5.53
CA ALA A 366 3.53 11.13 5.47
C ALA A 366 2.82 11.11 6.83
N LEU A 367 3.56 10.93 7.93
CA LEU A 367 3.02 10.79 9.29
C LEU A 367 2.19 12.01 9.72
N SER A 368 1.07 11.82 10.42
CA SER A 368 0.31 12.96 10.98
C SER A 368 1.13 13.77 11.98
N GLU A 369 0.77 15.04 12.19
CA GLU A 369 1.42 15.90 13.19
C GLU A 369 1.31 15.30 14.60
N GLU A 370 0.15 14.73 14.93
CA GLU A 370 -0.08 14.02 16.18
C GLU A 370 0.87 12.83 16.35
N ASN A 371 1.02 12.00 15.32
CA ASN A 371 1.89 10.83 15.37
C ASN A 371 3.37 11.23 15.55
N ILE A 372 3.82 12.27 14.85
CA ILE A 372 5.18 12.83 15.02
C ILE A 372 5.35 13.35 16.45
N SER A 373 4.38 14.10 16.98
CA SER A 373 4.44 14.68 18.33
C SER A 373 4.51 13.60 19.41
N LEU A 374 3.68 12.55 19.30
CA LEU A 374 3.73 11.41 20.21
C LEU A 374 5.11 10.75 20.17
N LYS A 375 5.64 10.46 18.99
CA LYS A 375 6.97 9.83 18.83
C LYS A 375 8.08 10.68 19.44
N ILE A 376 8.05 11.99 19.23
CA ILE A 376 9.01 12.91 19.87
C ILE A 376 8.86 12.84 21.39
N GLY A 377 7.62 12.87 21.91
CA GLY A 377 7.36 12.75 23.35
C GLY A 377 7.94 11.48 23.95
N TYR A 378 7.75 10.33 23.29
CA TYR A 378 8.36 9.06 23.71
C TYR A 378 9.89 9.10 23.71
N LEU A 379 10.51 9.63 22.64
CA LEU A 379 11.96 9.75 22.55
C LEU A 379 12.53 10.69 23.63
N VAL A 380 11.83 11.78 23.93
CA VAL A 380 12.22 12.69 25.02
C VAL A 380 12.08 12.01 26.38
N LYS A 381 11.01 11.24 26.62
CA LYS A 381 10.81 10.48 27.87
C LYS A 381 11.93 9.46 28.14
N ILE A 382 12.45 8.79 27.12
CA ILE A 382 13.61 7.88 27.29
C ILE A 382 14.94 8.64 27.42
N GLY A 383 14.95 9.96 27.22
CA GLY A 383 16.10 10.83 27.52
C GLY A 383 16.78 11.50 26.31
N TYR A 384 16.19 11.44 25.10
CA TYR A 384 16.68 12.27 24.00
C TYR A 384 16.43 13.75 24.30
N LYS A 385 17.41 14.60 24.01
CA LYS A 385 17.22 16.05 24.10
C LYS A 385 16.35 16.53 22.94
N TYR A 386 15.42 17.42 23.23
CA TYR A 386 14.56 18.02 22.22
C TYR A 386 15.39 18.86 21.24
N ARG A 387 15.02 18.84 19.94
CA ARG A 387 15.70 19.61 18.87
C ARG A 387 17.20 19.34 18.72
N THR A 388 17.62 18.09 18.78
CA THR A 388 18.99 17.70 18.43
C THR A 388 19.06 16.79 17.21
N LYS A 389 20.24 16.71 16.60
CA LYS A 389 20.50 15.77 15.49
C LYS A 389 20.25 14.32 15.91
N GLU A 390 20.61 13.94 17.14
CA GLU A 390 20.38 12.56 17.59
C GLU A 390 18.90 12.24 17.72
N LEU A 391 18.08 13.18 18.22
CA LEU A 391 16.63 13.02 18.25
C LEU A 391 16.08 12.85 16.83
N ALA A 392 16.51 13.68 15.89
CA ALA A 392 16.06 13.57 14.50
C ALA A 392 16.40 12.19 13.92
N VAL A 393 17.65 11.71 14.08
CA VAL A 393 18.06 10.38 13.63
C VAL A 393 17.23 9.26 14.25
N ALA A 394 16.99 9.33 15.57
CA ALA A 394 16.14 8.36 16.27
C ALA A 394 14.69 8.41 15.76
N LEU A 395 14.14 9.61 15.56
CA LEU A 395 12.81 9.81 14.99
C LEU A 395 12.69 9.18 13.60
N GLY A 396 13.71 9.35 12.75
CA GLY A 396 13.81 8.73 11.43
C GLY A 396 13.71 7.21 11.50
N ALA A 397 14.41 6.58 12.45
CA ALA A 397 14.40 5.13 12.63
C ALA A 397 13.06 4.58 13.12
N VAL A 398 12.27 5.37 13.86
CA VAL A 398 10.97 4.94 14.39
C VAL A 398 9.78 5.38 13.52
N THR A 399 10.02 5.96 12.34
CA THR A 399 8.94 6.37 11.42
C THR A 399 8.06 5.21 10.97
N ARG A 400 8.61 3.98 10.92
CA ARG A 400 7.92 2.79 10.38
C ARG A 400 7.22 1.92 11.42
N THR A 401 7.25 2.31 12.68
CA THR A 401 6.65 1.53 13.79
C THR A 401 5.54 2.33 14.47
N SER A 402 4.62 1.68 15.17
CA SER A 402 3.59 2.38 15.95
C SER A 402 4.15 2.84 17.31
N CYS A 403 3.52 3.85 17.93
CA CYS A 403 3.88 4.26 19.29
C CYS A 403 3.63 3.12 20.31
N GLU A 404 2.57 2.33 20.11
CA GLU A 404 2.27 1.15 20.92
C GLU A 404 3.41 0.11 20.85
N ASN A 405 3.93 -0.17 19.66
CA ASN A 405 5.06 -1.09 19.51
C ASN A 405 6.32 -0.55 20.20
N MET A 406 6.62 0.75 20.06
CA MET A 406 7.74 1.38 20.77
C MET A 406 7.59 1.23 22.29
N GLN A 407 6.38 1.42 22.82
CA GLN A 407 6.10 1.25 24.25
C GLN A 407 6.32 -0.20 24.70
N LYS A 408 5.86 -1.18 23.93
CA LYS A 408 6.10 -2.61 24.23
C LYS A 408 7.59 -2.95 24.23
N VAL A 409 8.35 -2.45 23.26
CA VAL A 409 9.81 -2.65 23.20
C VAL A 409 10.52 -2.03 24.39
N VAL A 410 10.18 -0.78 24.76
CA VAL A 410 10.76 -0.12 25.94
C VAL A 410 10.37 -0.86 27.22
N GLY A 411 9.11 -1.26 27.36
CA GLY A 411 8.62 -2.05 28.49
C GLY A 411 9.35 -3.39 28.65
N LEU A 412 9.63 -4.06 27.53
CA LEU A 412 10.43 -5.28 27.52
C LEU A 412 11.86 -5.02 28.02
N PHE A 413 12.55 -3.99 27.51
CA PHE A 413 13.89 -3.69 28.02
C PHE A 413 13.89 -3.38 29.52
N LEU A 414 12.88 -2.66 30.01
CA LEU A 414 12.72 -2.39 31.45
C LEU A 414 12.47 -3.68 32.26
N SER A 415 11.65 -4.61 31.76
CA SER A 415 11.37 -5.88 32.46
C SER A 415 12.61 -6.77 32.58
N TYR A 416 13.55 -6.62 31.65
CA TYR A 416 14.85 -7.30 31.66
C TYR A 416 15.95 -6.51 32.39
N GLY A 417 15.60 -5.40 33.07
CA GLY A 417 16.49 -4.68 33.98
C GLY A 417 17.26 -3.50 33.38
N PHE A 418 17.02 -3.13 32.12
CA PHE A 418 17.63 -1.90 31.57
C PHE A 418 16.95 -0.65 32.12
N SER A 419 17.74 0.39 32.40
CA SER A 419 17.21 1.72 32.69
C SER A 419 16.85 2.49 31.41
N CYS A 420 16.11 3.59 31.52
CA CYS A 420 15.92 4.50 30.37
C CYS A 420 17.25 5.04 29.82
N ALA A 421 18.25 5.27 30.69
CA ALA A 421 19.57 5.72 30.27
C ALA A 421 20.31 4.67 29.43
N ASP A 422 20.14 3.39 29.77
CA ASP A 422 20.68 2.26 29.00
C ASP A 422 20.01 2.16 27.62
N ILE A 423 18.68 2.25 27.58
CA ILE A 423 17.91 2.24 26.34
C ILE A 423 18.28 3.43 25.45
N LEU A 424 18.50 4.60 26.03
CA LEU A 424 19.03 5.77 25.33
C LEU A 424 20.42 5.50 24.76
N ALA A 425 21.34 4.97 25.55
CA ALA A 425 22.70 4.65 25.12
C ALA A 425 22.72 3.63 23.98
N MET A 426 21.89 2.58 24.07
CA MET A 426 21.70 1.58 23.02
C MET A 426 21.12 2.19 21.75
N SER A 427 20.03 2.96 21.87
CA SER A 427 19.35 3.54 20.71
C SER A 427 20.19 4.61 20.00
N LYS A 428 21.08 5.33 20.71
CA LYS A 428 22.04 6.23 20.06
C LYS A 428 23.02 5.49 19.15
N LYS A 429 23.45 4.29 19.55
CA LYS A 429 24.34 3.43 18.74
C LYS A 429 23.58 2.71 17.63
N HIS A 430 22.36 2.26 17.91
CA HIS A 430 21.54 1.50 16.98
C HIS A 430 20.05 1.89 17.10
N PRO A 431 19.62 2.98 16.45
CA PRO A 431 18.25 3.51 16.61
C PRO A 431 17.15 2.50 16.28
N GLN A 432 17.44 1.51 15.45
CA GLN A 432 16.48 0.47 15.07
C GLN A 432 16.06 -0.43 16.23
N VAL A 433 16.77 -0.45 17.38
CA VAL A 433 16.34 -1.24 18.55
C VAL A 433 14.92 -0.90 18.99
N LEU A 434 14.47 0.34 18.77
CA LEU A 434 13.14 0.83 19.20
C LEU A 434 11.99 0.43 18.26
N GLN A 435 12.28 -0.14 17.09
CA GLN A 435 11.26 -0.52 16.10
C GLN A 435 11.10 -2.03 15.91
N TYR A 436 11.89 -2.85 16.61
CA TYR A 436 11.78 -4.30 16.48
C TYR A 436 10.42 -4.83 16.97
N ASN A 437 10.07 -6.01 16.49
CA ASN A 437 8.89 -6.72 16.96
C ASN A 437 9.17 -7.24 18.40
N PRO A 438 8.31 -6.95 19.39
CA PRO A 438 8.53 -7.34 20.79
C PRO A 438 8.73 -8.84 20.98
N SER A 439 7.92 -9.69 20.36
CA SER A 439 8.01 -11.15 20.51
C SER A 439 9.33 -11.70 19.97
N SER A 440 9.72 -11.30 18.75
CA SER A 440 11.02 -11.69 18.20
C SER A 440 12.20 -11.08 18.97
N LEU A 441 12.00 -9.95 19.64
CA LEU A 441 13.01 -9.34 20.49
C LEU A 441 13.20 -10.19 21.75
N GLU A 442 12.11 -10.55 22.43
CA GLU A 442 12.07 -11.39 23.62
C GLU A 442 12.77 -12.74 23.40
N GLU A 443 12.45 -13.47 22.33
CA GLU A 443 13.12 -14.75 22.00
C GLU A 443 14.65 -14.61 21.86
N LYS A 444 15.14 -13.48 21.33
CA LYS A 444 16.59 -13.23 21.22
C LYS A 444 17.23 -12.91 22.57
N MET A 445 16.48 -12.28 23.47
CA MET A 445 16.94 -11.96 24.83
C MET A 445 17.01 -13.24 25.67
N GLU A 446 15.97 -14.07 25.62
CA GLU A 446 15.93 -15.38 26.28
C GLU A 446 17.08 -16.27 25.78
N TYR A 447 17.27 -16.38 24.47
CA TYR A 447 18.39 -17.16 23.92
C TYR A 447 19.76 -16.64 24.36
N LEU A 448 19.93 -15.31 24.48
CA LEU A 448 21.19 -14.72 24.96
C LEU A 448 21.48 -15.10 26.41
N ILE A 449 20.45 -15.12 27.26
CA ILE A 449 20.59 -15.35 28.70
C ILE A 449 20.66 -16.85 29.00
N GLU A 450 19.69 -17.61 28.51
CA GLU A 450 19.49 -19.02 28.89
C GLU A 450 20.42 -19.96 28.12
N GLU A 451 20.50 -19.80 26.80
CA GLU A 451 21.25 -20.73 25.94
C GLU A 451 22.70 -20.31 25.74
N MET A 452 22.95 -19.00 25.60
CA MET A 452 24.31 -18.48 25.46
C MET A 452 24.99 -18.19 26.80
N GLY A 453 24.25 -18.16 27.91
CA GLY A 453 24.79 -17.90 29.25
C GLY A 453 25.41 -16.51 29.42
N ARG A 454 24.92 -15.51 28.67
CA ARG A 454 25.54 -14.17 28.61
C ARG A 454 24.77 -13.14 29.41
N GLU A 455 25.51 -12.15 29.87
CA GLU A 455 24.92 -10.99 30.51
C GLU A 455 24.22 -10.09 29.51
N ILE A 456 23.07 -9.58 29.91
CA ILE A 456 22.28 -8.66 29.11
C ILE A 456 22.99 -7.32 28.88
N SER A 457 23.90 -6.95 29.79
CA SER A 457 24.76 -5.77 29.73
C SER A 457 25.62 -5.74 28.45
N GLU A 458 25.95 -6.90 27.86
CA GLU A 458 26.68 -6.97 26.58
C GLU A 458 25.95 -6.25 25.43
N LEU A 459 24.62 -6.12 25.50
CA LEU A 459 23.82 -5.40 24.51
C LEU A 459 24.07 -3.89 24.52
N LEU A 460 24.55 -3.31 25.63
CA LEU A 460 24.96 -1.91 25.67
C LEU A 460 26.16 -1.66 24.76
N ALA A 461 27.07 -2.64 24.67
CA ALA A 461 28.23 -2.59 23.81
C ALA A 461 27.86 -2.91 22.35
N PHE A 462 26.94 -3.86 22.12
CA PHE A 462 26.59 -4.33 20.77
C PHE A 462 25.07 -4.54 20.56
N PRO A 463 24.27 -3.47 20.52
CA PRO A 463 22.80 -3.57 20.38
C PRO A 463 22.37 -4.13 19.02
N ALA A 464 23.26 -4.09 18.01
CA ALA A 464 23.02 -4.69 16.69
C ALA A 464 22.81 -6.21 16.74
N PHE A 465 23.20 -6.89 17.84
CA PHE A 465 22.84 -8.29 18.10
C PHE A 465 21.37 -8.58 17.81
N LEU A 466 20.48 -7.70 18.27
CA LEU A 466 19.03 -7.84 18.20
C LEU A 466 18.48 -7.72 16.76
N GLY A 467 19.30 -7.21 15.84
CA GLY A 467 18.97 -7.09 14.42
C GLY A 467 19.30 -8.31 13.58
N TYR A 468 20.08 -9.26 14.09
CA TYR A 468 20.40 -10.48 13.37
C TYR A 468 19.29 -11.53 13.51
N LYS A 469 19.14 -12.36 12.48
CA LYS A 469 18.22 -13.50 12.50
C LYS A 469 18.66 -14.52 13.56
N LEU A 470 17.71 -14.95 14.40
CA LEU A 470 17.96 -15.84 15.53
C LEU A 470 18.55 -17.17 15.06
N ASP A 471 17.81 -17.95 14.27
CA ASP A 471 18.26 -19.30 13.87
C ASP A 471 19.43 -19.25 12.86
N ASP A 472 19.26 -18.49 11.77
CA ASP A 472 20.21 -18.46 10.64
C ASP A 472 21.61 -17.94 11.02
N ARG A 473 21.69 -16.98 11.94
CA ARG A 473 22.95 -16.28 12.26
C ARG A 473 23.36 -16.40 13.72
N ILE A 474 22.46 -16.18 14.67
CA ILE A 474 22.84 -16.19 16.09
C ILE A 474 23.10 -17.62 16.56
N LYS A 475 22.08 -18.50 16.51
CA LYS A 475 22.19 -19.91 16.95
C LYS A 475 23.27 -20.65 16.18
N HIS A 476 23.20 -20.61 14.84
CA HIS A 476 24.14 -21.32 13.98
C HIS A 476 25.62 -20.99 14.30
N ARG A 477 25.95 -19.71 14.51
CA ARG A 477 27.33 -19.30 14.77
C ARG A 477 27.77 -19.59 16.20
N PHE A 478 26.86 -19.43 17.15
CA PHE A 478 27.13 -19.78 18.54
C PHE A 478 27.46 -21.27 18.65
N GLU A 479 26.61 -22.16 18.13
CA GLU A 479 26.81 -23.61 18.19
C GLU A 479 28.11 -24.07 17.50
N LEU A 480 28.48 -23.46 16.37
CA LEU A 480 29.74 -23.76 15.69
C LEU A 480 30.98 -23.32 16.48
N LYS A 481 30.89 -22.22 17.23
CA LYS A 481 32.02 -21.65 17.98
C LYS A 481 32.13 -22.17 19.40
N LYS A 482 31.01 -22.55 20.01
CA LYS A 482 30.94 -23.28 21.29
C LYS A 482 31.88 -24.50 21.25
N LYS A 483 31.91 -25.22 20.12
CA LYS A 483 32.76 -26.40 19.91
C LYS A 483 34.25 -26.13 19.66
N THR A 484 34.67 -24.90 19.30
CA THR A 484 36.03 -24.67 18.74
C THR A 484 36.89 -23.61 19.44
N ARG A 485 36.34 -22.63 20.16
CA ARG A 485 37.14 -21.54 20.76
C ARG A 485 36.85 -21.22 22.22
N GLY A 486 36.06 -22.03 22.91
CA GLY A 486 35.56 -21.68 24.25
C GLY A 486 34.65 -20.44 24.21
N GLU A 487 33.87 -20.25 25.26
CA GLU A 487 32.75 -19.30 25.31
C GLU A 487 33.16 -17.80 25.30
N GLY A 488 34.45 -17.48 25.36
CA GLY A 488 34.98 -16.13 25.59
C GLY A 488 34.99 -15.13 24.41
N MET A 489 34.26 -15.36 23.32
CA MET A 489 34.19 -14.39 22.21
C MET A 489 33.11 -13.32 22.46
N SER A 490 33.39 -12.05 22.17
CA SER A 490 32.36 -10.99 22.23
C SER A 490 31.31 -11.15 21.14
N LEU A 491 30.07 -10.72 21.41
CA LEU A 491 28.94 -10.80 20.46
C LEU A 491 29.27 -10.18 19.09
N ASN A 492 29.94 -9.03 19.08
CA ASN A 492 30.37 -8.37 17.85
C ASN A 492 31.29 -9.27 17.02
N LYS A 493 32.31 -9.87 17.64
CA LYS A 493 33.28 -10.74 16.95
C LYS A 493 32.63 -12.04 16.45
N LEU A 494 31.61 -12.52 17.14
CA LEU A 494 30.85 -13.71 16.73
C LEU A 494 29.97 -13.44 15.50
N LEU A 495 29.30 -12.28 15.45
CA LEU A 495 28.18 -12.06 14.52
C LEU A 495 28.49 -11.15 13.32
N THR A 496 29.53 -10.30 13.40
CA THR A 496 29.82 -9.32 12.34
C THR A 496 30.58 -9.92 11.15
N VAL A 497 31.24 -11.07 11.30
CA VAL A 497 32.00 -11.69 10.21
C VAL A 497 31.05 -12.11 9.06
N PRO A 498 31.34 -11.81 7.79
CA PRO A 498 30.58 -12.32 6.64
C PRO A 498 30.50 -13.87 6.61
N ALA A 499 29.41 -14.44 6.08
CA ALA A 499 29.13 -15.88 6.17
C ALA A 499 30.17 -16.76 5.44
N ASP A 500 30.63 -16.31 4.27
CA ASP A 500 31.72 -16.85 3.47
C ASP A 500 33.04 -16.95 4.26
N ARG A 501 33.43 -15.86 4.95
CA ARG A 501 34.64 -15.83 5.78
C ARG A 501 34.51 -16.61 7.08
N PHE A 502 33.30 -16.83 7.56
CA PHE A 502 33.05 -17.62 8.77
C PHE A 502 33.29 -19.11 8.52
N LEU A 503 32.95 -19.61 7.32
CA LEU A 503 33.14 -21.01 6.91
C LEU A 503 34.58 -21.31 6.44
N SER A 504 35.27 -20.35 5.83
CA SER A 504 36.61 -20.56 5.25
C SER A 504 37.75 -20.71 6.27
N LYS A 505 37.55 -20.37 7.55
CA LYS A 505 38.55 -20.56 8.63
C LYS A 505 38.73 -22.02 9.08
N LYS A 506 38.23 -23.01 8.33
CA LYS A 506 38.24 -24.44 8.69
C LYS A 506 39.33 -25.29 8.03
N VAL A 507 40.26 -24.72 7.26
CA VAL A 507 41.38 -25.51 6.69
C VAL A 507 42.72 -25.02 7.22
N VAL A 508 43.05 -25.40 8.45
CA VAL A 508 44.45 -25.58 8.84
C VAL A 508 44.57 -27.06 9.19
N ARG A 509 45.04 -27.85 8.22
CA ARG A 509 45.45 -29.23 8.45
C ARG A 509 46.69 -29.20 9.32
N VAL A 510 46.60 -29.75 10.53
CA VAL A 510 47.76 -30.12 11.34
C VAL A 510 48.39 -31.33 10.64
N LYS A 511 49.70 -31.23 10.34
CA LYS A 511 50.51 -32.33 9.81
C LYS A 511 50.88 -33.31 10.91
#